data_AF-A0A2V5T8R4-F1
#
_entry.id   AF-A0A2V5T8R4-F1
#
_cell.length_a   1.000
_cell.length_b   1.000
_cell.length_c   1.000
_cell.angle_alpha   90.00
_cell.angle_beta   90.00
_cell.angle_gamma   90.00
#
_symmetry.space_group_name_H-M   'P 1'
#
loop_
_entity.id
_entity.type
_entity.pdbx_description
1 polymer ?
#
loop_
_entity_poly.entity_id
_entity_poly.type
_entity_poly.pdbx_seq_one_letter_code
_entity_poly.pdbx_strand_id
1 'polypeptide(L)'
;MTPATLITNKSATKAKFEWPLCYEAENFILNRIHALLERNSFARTLAKRMRDETGTLILDWTDHLLLPASDEAALRETGYVDDPLGDNVDGHKALWHPEAMLPRVLIAASNARFPLALAVRPDFAAEFAIVHGINNKIEGEPLSRFRKLLVREENGTQLYAIERRGYRGYTSRAPDLKAYCAVRELFQRRQRIWDDDAKGFAHADQCLKEAVDLAGRDLACHLFFREERAYWQKRNRAGREQKRRQDALGLGWANHDHHTFRSSRKFFVDLIKTLETLGFERRERYYAGSDAGWGSQILEQPIEG
;
A
#
# COMPACT_ATOMS: atom_id res chain seq x y z
N MET A 1 -2.50 -19.28 49.47
CA MET A 1 -2.45 -18.68 48.12
C MET A 1 -3.17 -19.61 47.18
N THR A 2 -4.37 -19.23 46.78
CA THR A 2 -5.27 -20.00 45.93
C THR A 2 -4.80 -19.87 44.48
N PRO A 3 -4.62 -20.97 43.72
CA PRO A 3 -4.24 -20.87 42.32
C PRO A 3 -5.41 -20.27 41.53
N ALA A 4 -5.12 -19.21 40.78
CA ALA A 4 -6.10 -18.52 39.95
C ALA A 4 -6.60 -19.47 38.85
N THR A 5 -7.86 -19.89 38.98
CA THR A 5 -8.59 -20.64 37.97
C THR A 5 -8.67 -19.80 36.70
N LEU A 6 -8.04 -20.27 35.62
CA LEU A 6 -8.26 -19.75 34.28
C LEU A 6 -9.74 -19.94 33.95
N ILE A 7 -10.48 -18.84 33.95
CA ILE A 7 -11.86 -18.80 33.46
C ILE A 7 -11.80 -19.16 31.98
N THR A 8 -12.23 -20.37 31.66
CA THR A 8 -12.47 -20.81 30.29
C THR A 8 -13.65 -20.00 29.76
N ASN A 9 -13.35 -18.88 29.09
CA ASN A 9 -14.35 -18.14 28.37
C ASN A 9 -14.99 -19.09 27.35
N LYS A 10 -16.28 -19.37 27.55
CA LYS A 10 -17.13 -20.15 26.65
C LYS A 10 -16.88 -19.68 25.23
N SER A 11 -16.56 -20.65 24.37
CA SER A 11 -16.42 -20.52 22.93
C SER A 11 -17.55 -19.66 22.35
N ALA A 12 -17.26 -18.38 22.11
CA ALA A 12 -17.94 -17.66 21.05
C ALA A 12 -17.65 -18.47 19.79
N THR A 13 -18.70 -19.04 19.18
CA THR A 13 -18.65 -19.60 17.84
C THR A 13 -18.15 -18.50 16.92
N LYS A 14 -16.84 -18.44 16.71
CA LYS A 14 -16.20 -17.48 15.81
C LYS A 14 -16.77 -17.78 14.43
N ALA A 15 -17.51 -16.82 13.89
CA ALA A 15 -18.05 -16.90 12.54
C ALA A 15 -16.93 -17.32 11.58
N LYS A 16 -17.21 -18.27 10.69
CA LYS A 16 -16.30 -18.68 9.64
C LYS A 16 -16.05 -17.45 8.76
N PHE A 17 -14.79 -17.05 8.61
CA PHE A 17 -14.43 -15.97 7.70
C PHE A 17 -14.61 -16.49 6.27
N GLU A 18 -15.46 -15.83 5.49
CA GLU A 18 -15.68 -16.14 4.08
C GLU A 18 -14.95 -15.11 3.24
N TRP A 19 -14.20 -15.57 2.25
CA TRP A 19 -13.55 -14.71 1.26
C TRP A 19 -14.49 -14.52 0.08
N PRO A 20 -15.23 -13.39 -0.01
CA PRO A 20 -16.06 -13.14 -1.16
C PRO A 20 -15.19 -12.88 -2.38
N LEU A 21 -15.68 -13.29 -3.54
CA LEU A 21 -15.13 -12.86 -4.82
C LEU A 21 -15.88 -11.59 -5.20
N CYS A 22 -15.30 -10.43 -4.88
CA CYS A 22 -15.91 -9.09 -5.06
C CYS A 22 -15.93 -8.64 -6.53
N TYR A 23 -16.38 -9.50 -7.45
CA TYR A 23 -16.33 -9.28 -8.89
C TYR A 23 -17.13 -8.05 -9.34
N GLU A 24 -18.26 -7.78 -8.71
CA GLU A 24 -19.09 -6.61 -9.07
C GLU A 24 -18.35 -5.30 -8.78
N ALA A 25 -17.67 -5.22 -7.62
CA ALA A 25 -16.84 -4.08 -7.25
C ALA A 25 -15.63 -3.93 -8.17
N GLU A 26 -14.93 -5.02 -8.46
CA GLU A 26 -13.79 -5.02 -9.38
C GLU A 26 -14.20 -4.56 -10.79
N ASN A 27 -15.28 -5.13 -11.34
CA ASN A 27 -15.81 -4.76 -12.64
C ASN A 27 -16.25 -3.29 -12.68
N PHE A 28 -16.87 -2.79 -11.61
CA PHE A 28 -17.23 -1.38 -11.50
C PHE A 28 -15.99 -0.48 -11.66
N ILE A 29 -14.93 -0.77 -10.91
CA ILE A 29 -13.68 -0.01 -10.94
C ILE A 29 -13.01 -0.12 -12.31
N LEU A 30 -12.91 -1.32 -12.88
CA LEU A 30 -12.35 -1.53 -14.21
C LEU A 30 -13.10 -0.72 -15.27
N ASN A 31 -14.44 -0.73 -15.24
CA ASN A 31 -15.26 0.06 -16.15
C ASN A 31 -14.98 1.57 -16.02
N ARG A 32 -14.78 2.07 -14.79
CA ARG A 32 -14.41 3.48 -14.57
C ARG A 32 -12.99 3.78 -15.02
N ILE A 33 -12.02 2.91 -14.79
CA ILE A 33 -10.67 3.05 -15.36
C ILE A 33 -10.76 3.13 -16.88
N HIS A 34 -11.45 2.19 -17.54
CA HIS A 34 -11.60 2.17 -19.00
C HIS A 34 -12.24 3.44 -19.55
N ALA A 35 -13.32 3.94 -18.93
CA ALA A 35 -13.97 5.20 -19.32
C ALA A 35 -13.01 6.40 -19.24
N LEU A 36 -12.08 6.42 -18.27
CA LEU A 36 -11.05 7.46 -18.21
C LEU A 36 -9.98 7.28 -19.31
N LEU A 37 -9.55 6.05 -19.58
CA LEU A 37 -8.55 5.77 -20.63
C LEU A 37 -9.06 6.12 -22.05
N GLU A 38 -10.36 6.03 -22.29
CA GLU A 38 -10.96 6.51 -23.55
C GLU A 38 -10.78 8.02 -23.74
N ARG A 39 -10.78 8.78 -22.64
CA ARG A 39 -10.71 10.24 -22.64
C ARG A 39 -9.30 10.79 -22.44
N ASN A 40 -8.37 10.01 -21.88
CA ASN A 40 -7.00 10.42 -21.59
C ASN A 40 -6.01 9.53 -22.35
N SER A 41 -5.49 10.06 -23.46
CA SER A 41 -4.56 9.38 -24.37
C SER A 41 -3.22 9.05 -23.70
N PHE A 42 -2.75 9.93 -22.81
CA PHE A 42 -1.54 9.68 -22.01
C PHE A 42 -1.76 8.48 -21.08
N ALA A 43 -2.85 8.48 -20.30
CA ALA A 43 -3.17 7.38 -19.39
C ALA A 43 -3.33 6.05 -20.14
N ARG A 44 -4.00 6.07 -21.30
CA ARG A 44 -4.17 4.88 -22.16
C ARG A 44 -2.84 4.32 -22.65
N THR A 45 -1.95 5.20 -23.09
CA THR A 45 -0.60 4.82 -23.53
C THR A 45 0.19 4.23 -22.37
N LEU A 46 0.15 4.88 -21.20
CA LEU A 46 0.80 4.38 -19.99
C LEU A 46 0.27 3.00 -19.59
N ALA A 47 -1.05 2.79 -19.58
CA ALA A 47 -1.67 1.51 -19.26
C ALA A 47 -1.22 0.39 -20.21
N LYS A 48 -1.10 0.68 -21.51
CA LYS A 48 -0.57 -0.25 -22.50
C LYS A 48 0.90 -0.59 -22.21
N ARG A 49 1.73 0.41 -21.95
CA ARG A 49 3.16 0.22 -21.64
C ARG A 49 3.38 -0.55 -20.33
N MET A 50 2.59 -0.28 -19.29
CA MET A 50 2.62 -1.06 -18.04
C MET A 50 2.43 -2.55 -18.31
N ARG A 51 1.41 -2.90 -19.10
CA ARG A 51 1.14 -4.29 -19.48
C ARG A 51 2.28 -4.90 -20.28
N ASP A 52 2.68 -4.23 -21.36
CA ASP A 52 3.60 -4.79 -22.35
C ASP A 52 5.06 -4.82 -21.86
N GLU A 53 5.50 -3.80 -21.12
CA GLU A 53 6.90 -3.63 -20.71
C GLU A 53 7.18 -4.18 -19.31
N THR A 54 6.17 -4.23 -18.43
CA THR A 54 6.35 -4.64 -17.02
C THR A 54 5.51 -5.85 -16.60
N GLY A 55 4.51 -6.24 -17.39
CA GLY A 55 3.60 -7.33 -17.05
C GLY A 55 2.62 -7.00 -15.93
N THR A 56 2.35 -5.71 -15.68
CA THR A 56 1.41 -5.25 -14.64
C THR A 56 0.25 -4.47 -15.25
N LEU A 57 -0.89 -4.45 -14.57
CA LEU A 57 -2.08 -3.72 -15.01
C LEU A 57 -2.11 -2.34 -14.37
N ILE A 58 -2.74 -1.37 -15.04
CA ILE A 58 -2.93 -0.03 -14.44
C ILE A 58 -3.75 -0.08 -13.14
N LEU A 59 -4.65 -1.08 -13.00
CA LEU A 59 -5.38 -1.33 -11.77
C LEU A 59 -4.43 -1.50 -10.58
N ASP A 60 -3.40 -2.32 -10.73
CA ASP A 60 -2.40 -2.63 -9.71
C ASP A 60 -1.56 -1.40 -9.28
N TRP A 61 -1.54 -0.35 -10.12
CA TRP A 61 -0.84 0.91 -9.83
C TRP A 61 -1.78 2.04 -9.45
N THR A 62 -3.10 1.81 -9.46
CA THR A 62 -4.07 2.88 -9.19
C THR A 62 -4.12 3.16 -7.70
N ASP A 63 -3.71 4.36 -7.31
CA ASP A 63 -3.80 4.84 -5.93
C ASP A 63 -5.27 5.07 -5.54
N HIS A 64 -5.95 5.86 -6.36
CA HIS A 64 -7.36 6.18 -6.21
C HIS A 64 -7.98 6.69 -7.52
N LEU A 65 -9.31 6.70 -7.56
CA LEU A 65 -10.12 7.38 -8.56
C LEU A 65 -10.83 8.58 -7.92
N LEU A 66 -11.04 9.64 -8.71
CA LEU A 66 -11.98 10.72 -8.38
C LEU A 66 -13.20 10.57 -9.27
N LEU A 67 -14.35 10.25 -8.68
CA LEU A 67 -15.59 9.94 -9.37
C LEU A 67 -16.69 10.97 -9.05
N PRO A 68 -17.64 11.19 -9.97
CA PRO A 68 -18.78 12.08 -9.74
C PRO A 68 -19.72 11.51 -8.68
N ALA A 69 -20.53 12.39 -8.06
CA ALA A 69 -21.50 12.02 -7.02
C ALA A 69 -22.51 10.94 -7.47
N SER A 70 -22.80 10.86 -8.77
CA SER A 70 -23.68 9.82 -9.33
C SER A 70 -23.16 8.39 -9.17
N ASP A 71 -21.85 8.21 -8.97
CA ASP A 71 -21.23 6.89 -8.82
C ASP A 71 -21.29 6.36 -7.38
N GLU A 72 -21.58 7.20 -6.37
CA GLU A 72 -21.53 6.81 -4.96
C GLU A 72 -22.51 5.67 -4.64
N ALA A 73 -23.74 5.73 -5.15
CA ALA A 73 -24.76 4.71 -4.86
C ALA A 73 -24.33 3.32 -5.36
N ALA A 74 -23.84 3.24 -6.61
CA ALA A 74 -23.37 1.99 -7.20
C ALA A 74 -22.15 1.42 -6.47
N LEU A 75 -21.21 2.27 -6.03
CA LEU A 75 -20.07 1.83 -5.22
C LEU A 75 -20.53 1.18 -3.92
N ARG A 76 -21.49 1.80 -3.23
CA ARG A 76 -22.04 1.27 -1.97
C ARG A 76 -22.75 -0.06 -2.17
N GLU A 77 -23.51 -0.19 -3.27
CA GLU A 77 -24.15 -1.46 -3.64
C GLU A 77 -23.12 -2.57 -3.85
N THR A 78 -21.94 -2.23 -4.37
CA THR A 78 -20.83 -3.19 -4.55
C THR A 78 -19.95 -3.39 -3.31
N GLY A 79 -20.29 -2.81 -2.15
CA GLY A 79 -19.56 -3.07 -0.88
C GLY A 79 -18.56 -1.99 -0.45
N TYR A 80 -18.45 -0.86 -1.16
CA TYR A 80 -17.67 0.27 -0.68
C TYR A 80 -18.32 0.94 0.55
N VAL A 81 -17.49 1.27 1.53
CA VAL A 81 -17.87 1.98 2.75
C VAL A 81 -17.02 3.23 2.92
N ASP A 82 -17.38 4.10 3.87
CA ASP A 82 -16.60 5.29 4.16
C ASP A 82 -15.19 4.90 4.65
N ASP A 83 -14.14 5.55 4.12
CA ASP A 83 -12.77 5.37 4.59
C ASP A 83 -12.51 6.36 5.73
N PRO A 84 -12.43 5.91 7.00
CA PRO A 84 -12.21 6.80 8.14
C PRO A 84 -10.82 7.45 8.13
N LEU A 85 -9.90 6.98 7.30
CA LEU A 85 -8.52 7.45 7.19
C LEU A 85 -8.29 8.29 5.92
N GLY A 86 -9.35 8.58 5.16
CA GLY A 86 -9.30 9.30 3.89
C GLY A 86 -9.42 10.82 4.00
N ASP A 87 -8.79 11.44 5.00
CA ASP A 87 -8.82 12.90 5.18
C ASP A 87 -8.27 13.62 3.95
N ASN A 88 -8.91 14.70 3.52
CA ASN A 88 -8.52 15.44 2.33
C ASN A 88 -8.93 16.91 2.44
N VAL A 89 -8.21 17.79 1.75
CA VAL A 89 -8.42 19.25 1.81
C VAL A 89 -9.64 19.71 1.01
N ASP A 90 -10.08 18.92 0.03
CA ASP A 90 -11.14 19.27 -0.91
C ASP A 90 -12.53 18.91 -0.39
N GLY A 91 -12.63 18.30 0.80
CA GLY A 91 -13.90 17.85 1.38
C GLY A 91 -14.58 16.71 0.60
N HIS A 92 -13.85 16.02 -0.28
CA HIS A 92 -14.33 14.83 -0.97
C HIS A 92 -14.66 13.72 0.02
N LYS A 93 -15.67 12.92 -0.29
CA LYS A 93 -15.97 11.73 0.49
C LYS A 93 -15.05 10.59 0.05
N ALA A 94 -14.27 10.04 0.97
CA ALA A 94 -13.38 8.92 0.69
C ALA A 94 -14.09 7.59 0.98
N LEU A 95 -14.01 6.66 0.04
CA LEU A 95 -14.58 5.33 0.12
C LEU A 95 -13.49 4.27 -0.09
N TRP A 96 -13.64 3.13 0.58
CA TRP A 96 -12.78 1.94 0.42
C TRP A 96 -13.60 0.65 0.46
N HIS A 97 -13.03 -0.43 -0.06
CA HIS A 97 -13.64 -1.75 -0.01
C HIS A 97 -12.98 -2.59 1.10
N PRO A 98 -13.73 -3.06 2.13
CA PRO A 98 -13.14 -3.75 3.27
C PRO A 98 -12.70 -5.18 2.97
N GLU A 99 -13.29 -5.82 1.96
CA GLU A 99 -13.10 -7.24 1.66
C GLU A 99 -12.22 -7.50 0.42
N ALA A 100 -11.75 -6.44 -0.27
CA ALA A 100 -10.98 -6.57 -1.50
C ALA A 100 -9.90 -5.49 -1.60
N MET A 101 -8.75 -5.82 -2.18
CA MET A 101 -7.65 -4.88 -2.45
C MET A 101 -7.95 -4.04 -3.71
N LEU A 102 -9.01 -3.26 -3.67
CA LEU A 102 -9.40 -2.36 -4.75
C LEU A 102 -8.92 -0.92 -4.48
N PRO A 103 -8.68 -0.11 -5.54
CA PRO A 103 -8.36 1.29 -5.38
C PRO A 103 -9.40 2.05 -4.57
N ARG A 104 -8.93 3.04 -3.81
CA ARG A 104 -9.84 3.94 -3.08
C ARG A 104 -10.57 4.85 -4.05
N VAL A 105 -11.74 5.33 -3.63
CA VAL A 105 -12.53 6.27 -4.42
C VAL A 105 -12.77 7.53 -3.63
N LEU A 106 -12.49 8.68 -4.25
CA LEU A 106 -12.94 9.99 -3.80
C LEU A 106 -14.21 10.38 -4.58
N ILE A 107 -15.24 10.81 -3.89
CA ILE A 107 -16.48 11.31 -4.50
C ILE A 107 -16.46 12.84 -4.50
N ALA A 108 -16.59 13.41 -5.69
CA ALA A 108 -16.70 14.85 -5.91
C ALA A 108 -18.16 15.27 -6.15
N ALA A 109 -18.52 16.46 -5.68
CA ALA A 109 -19.79 17.11 -5.97
C ALA A 109 -19.84 17.63 -7.42
N SER A 110 -19.88 16.70 -8.37
CA SER A 110 -19.86 16.96 -9.82
C SER A 110 -20.98 16.20 -10.52
N ASN A 111 -21.56 16.84 -11.54
CA ASN A 111 -22.59 16.27 -12.42
C ASN A 111 -21.99 15.61 -13.68
N ALA A 112 -20.66 15.44 -13.74
CA ALA A 112 -20.02 14.71 -14.82
C ALA A 112 -20.54 13.27 -14.89
N ARG A 113 -20.60 12.70 -16.09
CA ARG A 113 -21.00 11.30 -16.32
C ARG A 113 -19.82 10.37 -16.60
N PHE A 114 -18.62 10.82 -16.23
CA PHE A 114 -17.36 10.12 -16.47
C PHE A 114 -16.42 10.35 -15.28
N PRO A 115 -15.44 9.45 -15.05
CA PRO A 115 -14.42 9.64 -14.02
C PRO A 115 -13.66 10.96 -14.21
N LEU A 116 -13.49 11.72 -13.13
CA LEU A 116 -12.83 13.02 -13.16
C LEU A 116 -11.31 12.88 -13.13
N ALA A 117 -10.80 11.93 -12.34
CA ALA A 117 -9.38 11.68 -12.26
C ALA A 117 -9.04 10.22 -11.96
N LEU A 118 -7.84 9.82 -12.38
CA LEU A 118 -7.15 8.60 -11.98
C LEU A 118 -5.78 8.99 -11.45
N ALA A 119 -5.41 8.42 -10.31
CA ALA A 119 -4.09 8.57 -9.74
C ALA A 119 -3.33 7.25 -9.85
N VAL A 120 -2.12 7.28 -10.44
CA VAL A 120 -1.17 6.18 -10.36
C VAL A 120 -0.19 6.41 -9.22
N ARG A 121 0.32 5.34 -8.61
CA ARG A 121 1.20 5.36 -7.44
C ARG A 121 2.64 4.96 -7.79
N PRO A 122 3.49 5.85 -8.34
CA PRO A 122 4.92 5.58 -8.42
C PRO A 122 5.59 5.68 -7.04
N ASP A 123 6.78 5.10 -6.91
CA ASP A 123 7.61 5.18 -5.70
C ASP A 123 8.11 6.63 -5.46
N PHE A 124 8.40 7.37 -6.55
CA PHE A 124 8.71 8.80 -6.50
C PHE A 124 8.07 9.54 -7.68
N ALA A 125 7.32 10.60 -7.37
CA ALA A 125 6.69 11.45 -8.38
C ALA A 125 7.73 12.17 -9.25
N ALA A 126 8.91 12.49 -8.69
CA ALA A 126 9.99 13.16 -9.43
C ALA A 126 10.67 12.23 -10.46
N GLU A 127 10.90 10.96 -10.13
CA GLU A 127 11.43 9.98 -11.09
C GLU A 127 10.42 9.73 -12.21
N PHE A 128 9.14 9.58 -11.86
CA PHE A 128 8.05 9.50 -12.83
C PHE A 128 8.02 10.72 -13.76
N ALA A 129 8.17 11.92 -13.21
CA ALA A 129 8.19 13.16 -13.98
C ALA A 129 9.30 13.18 -15.03
N ILE A 130 10.53 12.80 -14.64
CA ILE A 130 11.69 12.79 -15.53
C ILE A 130 11.51 11.77 -16.66
N VAL A 131 11.06 10.54 -16.35
CA VAL A 131 10.88 9.49 -17.36
C VAL A 131 9.88 9.89 -18.45
N HIS A 132 8.85 10.65 -18.09
CA HIS A 132 7.78 11.06 -19.00
C HIS A 132 7.90 12.53 -19.48
N GLY A 133 8.99 13.23 -19.15
CA GLY A 133 9.21 14.62 -19.56
C GLY A 133 8.19 15.62 -19.01
N ILE A 134 7.67 15.37 -17.81
CA ILE A 134 6.65 16.20 -17.15
C ILE A 134 7.37 17.27 -16.33
N ASN A 135 7.04 18.54 -16.59
CA ASN A 135 7.66 19.69 -15.91
C ASN A 135 6.73 20.36 -14.90
N ASN A 136 5.55 19.81 -14.66
CA ASN A 136 4.58 20.36 -13.72
C ASN A 136 5.15 20.32 -12.29
N LYS A 137 4.75 21.29 -11.46
CA LYS A 137 5.16 21.35 -10.06
C LYS A 137 4.57 20.15 -9.30
N ILE A 138 5.40 19.51 -8.48
CA ILE A 138 4.93 18.50 -7.51
C ILE A 138 4.43 19.23 -6.27
N GLU A 139 3.16 19.00 -5.92
CA GLU A 139 2.53 19.48 -4.70
C GLU A 139 3.00 18.63 -3.50
N GLY A 140 3.27 19.31 -2.38
CA GLY A 140 3.86 18.71 -1.18
C GLY A 140 5.38 18.73 -1.18
N GLU A 141 5.96 19.04 -0.03
CA GLU A 141 7.43 19.09 0.15
C GLU A 141 8.08 17.73 -0.18
N PRO A 142 9.34 17.71 -0.65
CA PRO A 142 10.10 16.48 -0.81
C PRO A 142 10.03 15.62 0.45
N LEU A 143 9.75 14.33 0.29
CA LEU A 143 9.58 13.37 1.39
C LEU A 143 8.35 13.56 2.29
N SER A 144 7.43 14.47 1.96
CA SER A 144 6.10 14.55 2.60
C SER A 144 5.38 13.19 2.55
N ARG A 145 4.49 12.99 3.54
CA ARG A 145 3.62 11.80 3.66
C ARG A 145 2.71 11.57 2.47
N PHE A 146 2.37 12.65 1.75
CA PHE A 146 1.59 12.64 0.52
C PHE A 146 2.15 13.73 -0.40
N ARG A 147 2.37 13.39 -1.66
CA ARG A 147 2.76 14.34 -2.73
C ARG A 147 2.01 13.99 -3.99
N LYS A 148 1.68 15.01 -4.77
CA LYS A 148 0.80 14.91 -5.94
C LYS A 148 1.40 15.65 -7.13
N LEU A 149 1.44 15.00 -8.27
CA LEU A 149 1.88 15.57 -9.54
C LEU A 149 0.76 15.43 -10.57
N LEU A 150 0.27 16.56 -11.09
CA LEU A 150 -0.60 16.55 -12.27
C LEU A 150 0.23 16.15 -13.49
N VAL A 151 -0.11 15.01 -14.10
CA VAL A 151 0.60 14.46 -15.27
C VAL A 151 0.01 14.99 -16.56
N ARG A 152 -1.31 14.87 -16.70
CA ARG A 152 -2.03 15.27 -17.91
C ARG A 152 -3.49 15.58 -17.58
N GLU A 153 -3.95 16.72 -18.04
CA GLU A 153 -5.37 17.01 -18.18
C GLU A 153 -5.76 16.89 -19.65
N GLU A 154 -6.83 16.14 -19.93
CA GLU A 154 -7.32 15.90 -21.29
C GLU A 154 -8.81 15.55 -21.26
N ASN A 155 -9.62 16.17 -22.14
CA ASN A 155 -11.05 15.88 -22.31
C ASN A 155 -11.87 15.90 -21.00
N GLY A 156 -11.52 16.80 -20.08
CA GLY A 156 -12.16 16.95 -18.78
C GLY A 156 -11.74 15.91 -17.73
N THR A 157 -10.71 15.11 -18.02
CA THR A 157 -10.14 14.11 -17.09
C THR A 157 -8.71 14.47 -16.69
N GLN A 158 -8.31 14.08 -15.49
CA GLN A 158 -6.96 14.32 -14.97
C GLN A 158 -6.26 13.01 -14.64
N LEU A 159 -4.99 12.89 -15.03
CA LEU A 159 -4.08 11.85 -14.57
C LEU A 159 -3.11 12.44 -13.56
N TYR A 160 -2.97 11.78 -12.41
CA TYR A 160 -2.02 12.14 -11.37
C TYR A 160 -0.99 11.04 -11.12
N ALA A 161 0.20 11.45 -10.69
CA ALA A 161 1.18 10.58 -10.05
C ALA A 161 1.25 10.94 -8.56
N ILE A 162 1.05 9.94 -7.70
CA ILE A 162 0.95 10.08 -6.25
C ILE A 162 2.10 9.34 -5.56
N GLU A 163 2.75 10.03 -4.64
CA GLU A 163 3.82 9.48 -3.81
C GLU A 163 3.36 9.52 -2.34
N ARG A 164 3.39 8.36 -1.67
CA ARG A 164 2.92 8.19 -0.28
C ARG A 164 4.01 7.62 0.63
N ARG A 165 3.94 7.97 1.91
CA ARG A 165 4.82 7.43 2.96
C ARG A 165 4.06 7.28 4.27
N GLY A 166 3.73 6.06 4.62
CA GLY A 166 3.10 5.69 5.89
C GLY A 166 1.77 6.39 6.11
N TYR A 167 0.96 6.59 5.05
CA TYR A 167 -0.21 7.48 5.16
C TYR A 167 -1.29 7.22 4.11
N ARG A 168 -2.53 7.06 4.58
CA ARG A 168 -3.73 6.80 3.76
C ARG A 168 -4.46 8.05 3.26
N GLY A 169 -4.37 9.16 4.01
CA GLY A 169 -5.07 10.39 3.66
C GLY A 169 -4.44 11.13 2.49
N TYR A 170 -4.98 12.29 2.13
CA TYR A 170 -4.65 13.02 0.91
C TYR A 170 -4.05 14.40 1.20
N THR A 171 -3.50 14.59 2.41
CA THR A 171 -2.94 15.87 2.83
C THR A 171 -1.42 15.79 3.03
N SER A 172 -0.72 16.81 2.53
CA SER A 172 0.73 16.93 2.71
C SER A 172 1.09 17.34 4.14
N ARG A 173 2.29 16.94 4.59
CA ARG A 173 2.87 17.42 5.85
C ARG A 173 4.39 17.51 5.71
N ALA A 174 4.97 18.61 6.19
CA ALA A 174 6.41 18.78 6.24
C ALA A 174 7.06 17.58 6.98
N PRO A 175 8.04 16.90 6.37
CA PRO A 175 8.66 15.73 6.98
C PRO A 175 9.72 16.12 8.01
N ASP A 176 9.90 15.28 9.02
CA ASP A 176 11.12 15.31 9.83
C ASP A 176 12.25 14.59 9.08
N LEU A 177 13.07 15.37 8.35
CA LEU A 177 14.18 14.85 7.55
C LEU A 177 15.24 14.16 8.40
N LYS A 178 15.47 14.62 9.64
CA LYS A 178 16.47 14.04 10.53
C LYS A 178 16.03 12.64 10.97
N ALA A 179 14.79 12.51 11.44
CA ALA A 179 14.22 11.23 11.79
C ALA A 179 14.16 10.28 10.58
N TYR A 180 13.72 10.77 9.43
CA TYR A 180 13.66 9.99 8.19
C TYR A 180 15.03 9.40 7.81
N CYS A 181 16.08 10.22 7.78
CA CYS A 181 17.43 9.77 7.46
C CYS A 181 17.98 8.78 8.50
N ALA A 182 17.79 9.06 9.80
CA ALA A 182 18.26 8.20 10.88
C ALA A 182 17.64 6.80 10.82
N VAL A 183 16.32 6.71 10.62
CA VAL A 183 15.61 5.42 10.53
C VAL A 183 16.03 4.63 9.30
N ARG A 184 16.23 5.29 8.16
CA ARG A 184 16.75 4.61 6.96
C ARG A 184 18.13 4.03 7.20
N GLU A 185 19.04 4.81 7.79
CA GLU A 185 20.39 4.35 8.08
C GLU A 185 20.39 3.18 9.07
N LEU A 186 19.54 3.24 10.11
CA LEU A 186 19.33 2.16 11.06
C LEU A 186 18.97 0.85 10.35
N PHE A 187 17.98 0.86 9.46
CA PHE A 187 17.59 -0.36 8.72
C PHE A 187 18.60 -0.80 7.67
N GLN A 188 19.32 0.13 7.04
CA GLN A 188 20.40 -0.21 6.10
C GLN A 188 21.54 -0.94 6.79
N ARG A 189 21.91 -0.50 8.00
CA ARG A 189 23.00 -1.07 8.81
C ARG A 189 22.58 -2.25 9.67
N ARG A 190 21.28 -2.56 9.80
CA ARG A 190 20.76 -3.68 10.58
C ARG A 190 21.47 -4.99 10.24
N GLN A 191 22.00 -5.68 11.25
CA GLN A 191 22.63 -6.98 11.07
C GLN A 191 21.57 -8.04 10.78
N ARG A 192 21.74 -8.76 9.67
CA ARG A 192 20.78 -9.76 9.17
C ARG A 192 21.22 -11.20 9.34
N ILE A 193 22.51 -11.45 9.55
CA ILE A 193 23.10 -12.78 9.70
C ILE A 193 23.59 -12.93 11.14
N TRP A 194 23.15 -14.00 11.79
CA TRP A 194 23.44 -14.33 13.17
C TRP A 194 23.65 -15.83 13.30
N ASP A 195 24.57 -16.24 14.17
CA ASP A 195 24.74 -17.66 14.53
C ASP A 195 23.64 -18.14 15.49
N ASP A 196 23.00 -17.20 16.19
CA ASP A 196 21.88 -17.43 17.10
C ASP A 196 20.68 -16.59 16.66
N ASP A 197 19.69 -17.27 16.08
CA ASP A 197 18.43 -16.67 15.64
C ASP A 197 17.75 -15.83 16.74
N ALA A 198 17.84 -16.24 18.02
CA ALA A 198 17.20 -15.51 19.12
C ALA A 198 17.78 -14.10 19.28
N LYS A 199 19.11 -13.97 19.12
CA LYS A 199 19.79 -12.67 19.11
C LYS A 199 19.40 -11.86 17.88
N GLY A 200 19.23 -12.51 16.73
CA GLY A 200 18.75 -11.87 15.51
C GLY A 200 17.36 -11.25 15.66
N PHE A 201 16.42 -12.00 16.24
CA PHE A 201 15.07 -11.50 16.53
C PHE A 201 15.08 -10.37 17.56
N ALA A 202 15.82 -10.51 18.66
CA ALA A 202 15.95 -9.46 19.67
C ALA A 202 16.53 -8.15 19.08
N HIS A 203 17.55 -8.26 18.22
CA HIS A 203 18.13 -7.11 17.54
C HIS A 203 17.14 -6.46 16.57
N ALA A 204 16.40 -7.26 15.78
CA ALA A 204 15.40 -6.72 14.86
C ALA A 204 14.28 -5.98 15.59
N ASP A 205 13.76 -6.55 16.68
CA ASP A 205 12.75 -5.93 17.54
C ASP A 205 13.25 -4.60 18.14
N GLN A 206 14.49 -4.55 18.62
CA GLN A 206 15.10 -3.32 19.11
C GLN A 206 15.19 -2.24 18.02
N CYS A 207 15.66 -2.58 16.83
CA CYS A 207 15.74 -1.62 15.71
C CYS A 207 14.34 -1.10 15.31
N LEU A 208 13.31 -1.95 15.36
CA LEU A 208 11.96 -1.53 15.03
C LEU A 208 11.39 -0.56 16.07
N LYS A 209 11.58 -0.85 17.37
CA LYS A 209 11.16 0.04 18.45
C LYS A 209 11.84 1.40 18.34
N GLU A 210 13.16 1.42 18.14
CA GLU A 210 13.90 2.66 17.91
C GLU A 210 13.39 3.45 16.69
N ALA A 211 13.07 2.76 15.59
CA ALA A 211 12.51 3.40 14.41
C ALA A 211 11.11 3.99 14.66
N VAL A 212 10.26 3.27 15.38
CA VAL A 212 8.91 3.73 15.77
C VAL A 212 9.00 4.94 16.69
N ASP A 213 9.92 4.95 17.65
CA ASP A 213 10.13 6.07 18.57
C ASP A 213 10.62 7.33 17.83
N LEU A 214 11.46 7.16 16.79
CA LEU A 214 12.02 8.27 16.01
C LEU A 214 11.02 8.86 15.00
N ALA A 215 10.31 8.01 14.25
CA ALA A 215 9.55 8.42 13.07
C ALA A 215 8.04 8.20 13.17
N GLY A 216 7.58 7.56 14.24
CA GLY A 216 6.22 7.06 14.34
C GLY A 216 6.03 5.74 13.57
N ARG A 217 5.00 4.98 13.97
CA ARG A 217 4.78 3.60 13.53
C ARG A 217 4.65 3.44 12.01
N ASP A 218 3.84 4.27 11.37
CA ASP A 218 3.49 4.06 9.96
C ASP A 218 4.65 4.43 9.03
N LEU A 219 5.38 5.51 9.33
CA LEU A 219 6.58 5.86 8.59
C LEU A 219 7.73 4.86 8.85
N ALA A 220 7.87 4.35 10.08
CA ALA A 220 8.82 3.29 10.37
C ALA A 220 8.52 2.01 9.58
N CYS A 221 7.24 1.63 9.47
CA CYS A 221 6.77 0.51 8.65
C CYS A 221 7.13 0.70 7.16
N HIS A 222 6.76 1.86 6.60
CA HIS A 222 7.09 2.23 5.23
C HIS A 222 8.60 2.11 4.95
N LEU A 223 9.42 2.68 5.83
CA LEU A 223 10.87 2.68 5.71
C LEU A 223 11.48 1.29 5.89
N PHE A 224 10.95 0.47 6.80
CA PHE A 224 11.41 -0.91 7.00
C PHE A 224 11.30 -1.69 5.69
N PHE A 225 10.11 -1.75 5.08
CA PHE A 225 9.93 -2.52 3.86
C PHE A 225 10.68 -1.92 2.67
N ARG A 226 10.76 -0.59 2.58
CA ARG A 226 11.60 0.08 1.57
C ARG A 226 13.05 -0.38 1.63
N GLU A 227 13.65 -0.39 2.82
CA GLU A 227 15.06 -0.77 2.97
C GLU A 227 15.28 -2.28 2.85
N GLU A 228 14.33 -3.11 3.27
CA GLU A 228 14.38 -4.56 3.02
C GLU A 228 14.32 -4.88 1.51
N ARG A 229 13.50 -4.17 0.73
CA ARG A 229 13.50 -4.29 -0.73
C ARG A 229 14.81 -3.87 -1.35
N ALA A 230 15.37 -2.74 -0.91
CA ALA A 230 16.66 -2.28 -1.40
C ALA A 230 17.76 -3.30 -1.10
N TYR A 231 17.75 -3.90 0.08
CA TYR A 231 18.68 -4.97 0.46
C TYR A 231 18.53 -6.21 -0.43
N TRP A 232 17.28 -6.67 -0.63
CA TRP A 232 16.93 -7.83 -1.45
C TRP A 232 17.29 -7.62 -2.92
N GLN A 233 16.86 -6.50 -3.52
CA GLN A 233 17.10 -6.17 -4.93
C GLN A 233 18.60 -6.18 -5.25
N LYS A 234 19.44 -5.60 -4.38
CA LYS A 234 20.91 -5.60 -4.59
C LYS A 234 21.49 -7.03 -4.71
N ARG A 235 20.84 -8.03 -4.12
CA ARG A 235 21.29 -9.42 -4.08
C ARG A 235 20.52 -10.35 -5.00
N ASN A 236 19.40 -9.91 -5.56
CA ASN A 236 18.53 -10.72 -6.39
C ASN A 236 18.55 -10.26 -7.85
N ARG A 237 18.99 -11.12 -8.77
CA ARG A 237 19.03 -10.79 -10.21
C ARG A 237 17.63 -10.54 -10.78
N ALA A 238 16.65 -11.38 -10.45
CA ALA A 238 15.28 -11.22 -10.93
C ALA A 238 14.65 -9.91 -10.41
N GLY A 239 14.89 -9.59 -9.13
CA GLY A 239 14.46 -8.32 -8.53
C GLY A 239 15.07 -7.10 -9.22
N ARG A 240 16.34 -7.16 -9.63
CA ARG A 240 16.96 -6.07 -10.43
C ARG A 240 16.31 -5.91 -11.80
N GLU A 241 16.03 -7.02 -12.49
CA GLU A 241 15.38 -6.95 -13.81
C GLU A 241 13.94 -6.45 -13.73
N GLN A 242 13.18 -6.88 -12.72
CA GLN A 242 11.83 -6.38 -12.47
C GLN A 242 11.86 -4.87 -12.20
N LYS A 243 12.71 -4.43 -11.26
CA LYS A 243 12.87 -3.01 -10.94
C LYS A 243 13.28 -2.19 -12.16
N ARG A 244 14.23 -2.69 -12.96
CA ARG A 244 14.68 -2.03 -14.20
C ARG A 244 13.52 -1.79 -15.17
N ARG A 245 12.62 -2.76 -15.34
CA ARG A 245 11.44 -2.62 -16.22
C ARG A 245 10.46 -1.59 -15.68
N GLN A 246 10.18 -1.62 -14.38
CA GLN A 246 9.29 -0.65 -13.73
C GLN A 246 9.87 0.77 -13.76
N ASP A 247 11.19 0.90 -13.58
CA ASP A 247 11.92 2.18 -13.64
C ASP A 247 11.94 2.78 -15.04
N ALA A 248 11.91 1.97 -16.10
CA ALA A 248 11.77 2.46 -17.47
C ALA A 248 10.44 3.21 -17.70
N LEU A 249 9.47 3.04 -16.79
CA LEU A 249 8.20 3.76 -16.76
C LEU A 249 8.11 4.74 -15.58
N GLY A 250 9.18 4.92 -14.80
CA GLY A 250 9.21 5.79 -13.62
C GLY A 250 8.33 5.31 -12.46
N LEU A 251 7.97 4.02 -12.43
CA LEU A 251 7.04 3.46 -11.45
C LEU A 251 7.73 3.08 -10.14
N GLY A 252 8.99 2.68 -10.21
CA GLY A 252 9.72 2.21 -9.05
C GLY A 252 9.11 0.93 -8.50
N TRP A 253 8.98 0.89 -7.18
CA TRP A 253 8.63 -0.32 -6.46
C TRP A 253 7.17 -0.34 -5.96
N ALA A 254 6.46 0.79 -5.96
CA ALA A 254 5.21 1.00 -5.25
C ALA A 254 4.04 0.02 -5.53
N ASN A 255 4.08 -0.77 -6.60
CA ASN A 255 3.24 -1.97 -6.76
C ASN A 255 3.96 -3.18 -6.15
N HIS A 256 3.71 -3.38 -4.86
CA HIS A 256 4.26 -4.47 -4.07
C HIS A 256 3.25 -5.61 -3.94
N ASP A 257 3.44 -6.68 -4.70
CA ASP A 257 2.59 -7.87 -4.60
C ASP A 257 2.83 -8.64 -3.28
N HIS A 258 4.08 -9.02 -2.98
CA HIS A 258 4.40 -9.73 -1.74
C HIS A 258 5.84 -9.54 -1.26
N HIS A 259 6.03 -9.62 0.06
CA HIS A 259 7.34 -9.83 0.69
C HIS A 259 7.33 -11.17 1.43
N THR A 260 8.33 -12.00 1.22
CA THR A 260 8.43 -13.30 1.90
C THR A 260 9.47 -13.24 3.01
N PHE A 261 9.01 -13.25 4.25
CA PHE A 261 9.83 -13.50 5.43
C PHE A 261 9.64 -14.95 5.88
N ARG A 262 10.73 -15.60 6.27
CA ARG A 262 10.73 -16.99 6.74
C ARG A 262 11.31 -17.05 8.14
N SER A 263 10.70 -17.85 9.00
CA SER A 263 11.22 -18.18 10.32
C SER A 263 11.04 -19.67 10.59
N SER A 264 11.82 -20.21 11.52
CA SER A 264 11.55 -21.54 12.07
C SER A 264 10.31 -21.48 12.95
N ARG A 265 9.67 -22.64 13.19
CA ARG A 265 8.49 -22.71 14.10
C ARG A 265 8.79 -22.15 15.48
N LYS A 266 10.03 -22.32 15.97
CA LYS A 266 10.50 -21.82 17.27
C LYS A 266 10.35 -20.30 17.39
N PHE A 267 10.61 -19.54 16.32
CA PHE A 267 10.62 -18.07 16.32
C PHE A 267 9.44 -17.46 15.56
N PHE A 268 8.41 -18.26 15.26
CA PHE A 268 7.23 -17.76 14.57
C PHE A 268 6.52 -16.65 15.36
N VAL A 269 6.41 -16.80 16.67
CA VAL A 269 5.81 -15.79 17.55
C VAL A 269 6.60 -14.49 17.54
N ASP A 270 7.94 -14.57 17.51
CA ASP A 270 8.79 -13.38 17.47
C ASP A 270 8.66 -12.63 16.14
N LEU A 271 8.49 -13.35 15.03
CA LEU A 271 8.15 -12.74 13.74
C LEU A 271 6.80 -12.01 13.79
N ILE A 272 5.77 -12.61 14.39
CA ILE A 272 4.45 -11.97 14.53
C ILE A 272 4.56 -10.67 15.35
N LYS A 273 5.26 -10.70 16.50
CA LYS A 273 5.47 -9.50 17.34
C LYS A 273 6.22 -8.39 16.61
N THR A 274 7.21 -8.77 15.81
CA THR A 274 7.98 -7.86 14.95
C THR A 274 7.05 -7.12 13.98
N LEU A 275 6.10 -7.84 13.36
CA LEU A 275 5.12 -7.25 12.46
C LEU A 275 4.07 -6.41 13.21
N GLU A 276 3.58 -6.85 14.37
CA GLU A 276 2.66 -6.07 15.21
C GLU A 276 3.27 -4.73 15.64
N THR A 277 4.58 -4.69 15.91
CA THR A 277 5.33 -3.45 16.20
C THR A 277 5.24 -2.44 15.04
N LEU A 278 5.15 -2.93 13.80
CA LEU A 278 4.96 -2.12 12.59
C LEU A 278 3.48 -1.79 12.30
N GLY A 279 2.57 -2.12 13.22
CA GLY A 279 1.14 -1.84 13.08
C GLY A 279 0.37 -2.85 12.26
N PHE A 280 0.92 -4.07 12.08
CA PHE A 280 0.12 -5.16 11.54
C PHE A 280 -0.90 -5.63 12.58
N GLU A 281 -2.11 -5.92 12.11
CA GLU A 281 -3.22 -6.35 12.93
C GLU A 281 -3.69 -7.73 12.49
N ARG A 282 -4.22 -8.51 13.43
CA ARG A 282 -4.73 -9.86 13.14
C ARG A 282 -5.99 -9.78 12.28
N ARG A 283 -5.89 -10.23 11.03
CA ARG A 283 -7.02 -10.37 10.11
C ARG A 283 -7.74 -11.70 10.32
N GLU A 284 -6.99 -12.81 10.29
CA GLU A 284 -7.57 -14.15 10.41
C GLU A 284 -6.89 -15.05 11.47
N ARG A 285 -7.17 -16.35 11.39
CA ARG A 285 -6.54 -17.42 12.17
C ARG A 285 -5.50 -18.15 11.31
N TYR A 286 -4.41 -18.55 11.93
CA TYR A 286 -3.46 -19.48 11.34
C TYR A 286 -4.08 -20.88 11.21
N TYR A 287 -4.15 -21.40 9.98
CA TYR A 287 -4.52 -22.79 9.71
C TYR A 287 -3.24 -23.65 9.62
N ALA A 288 -3.17 -24.76 10.37
CA ALA A 288 -2.01 -25.63 10.45
C ALA A 288 -2.40 -27.10 10.14
N GLY A 289 -1.46 -27.90 9.66
CA GLY A 289 -1.67 -29.34 9.45
C GLY A 289 -2.55 -29.63 8.22
N SER A 290 -3.52 -30.54 8.35
CA SER A 290 -4.44 -30.92 7.27
C SER A 290 -5.32 -29.77 6.78
N ASP A 291 -5.48 -28.73 7.60
CA ASP A 291 -6.28 -27.54 7.30
C ASP A 291 -5.43 -26.40 6.70
N ALA A 292 -4.10 -26.57 6.64
CA ALA A 292 -3.21 -25.64 5.96
C ALA A 292 -3.35 -25.80 4.45
N GLY A 293 -4.42 -25.22 3.88
CA GLY A 293 -4.58 -25.06 2.45
C GLY A 293 -3.55 -24.09 1.84
N TRP A 294 -4.01 -23.11 1.07
CA TRP A 294 -3.19 -22.19 0.26
C TRP A 294 -2.48 -21.06 1.04
N GLY A 295 -2.11 -21.30 2.30
CA GLY A 295 -1.65 -20.26 3.23
C GLY A 295 -2.82 -19.58 3.96
N SER A 296 -2.50 -18.80 4.99
CA SER A 296 -3.49 -18.04 5.76
C SER A 296 -3.03 -16.60 5.85
N GLN A 297 -3.93 -15.65 5.61
CA GLN A 297 -3.63 -14.23 5.81
C GLN A 297 -3.84 -13.90 7.29
N ILE A 298 -2.81 -14.12 8.09
CA ILE A 298 -2.89 -13.99 9.54
C ILE A 298 -2.94 -12.52 9.97
N LEU A 299 -2.17 -11.68 9.27
CA LEU A 299 -1.98 -10.27 9.58
C LEU A 299 -2.25 -9.38 8.36
N GLU A 300 -2.64 -8.14 8.60
CA GLU A 300 -2.79 -7.07 7.61
C GLU A 300 -2.20 -5.76 8.16
N GLN A 301 -1.58 -4.97 7.28
CA GLN A 301 -1.15 -3.61 7.63
C GLN A 301 -2.18 -2.63 7.02
N PRO A 302 -2.94 -1.88 7.83
CA PRO A 302 -4.05 -1.07 7.32
C PRO A 302 -3.60 0.18 6.55
N ILE A 303 -2.40 0.70 6.81
CA ILE A 303 -1.87 1.98 6.27
C ILE A 303 -0.94 1.80 5.06
N GLU A 304 -0.04 0.83 5.13
CA GLU A 304 0.99 0.51 4.14
C GLU A 304 0.61 -0.75 3.37
N GLY A 305 0.27 -0.57 2.10
CA GLY A 305 -0.11 -1.60 1.14
C GLY A 305 -0.22 -1.01 -0.25
#